data_AF-A0A955GAF4-F1
#
_entry.id   AF-A0A955GAF4-F1
#
_cell.length_a   1.000
_cell.length_b   1.000
_cell.length_c   1.000
_cell.angle_alpha   90.00
_cell.angle_beta   90.00
_cell.angle_gamma   90.00
#
_symmetry.space_group_name_H-M   'P 1'
#
loop_
_entity.id
_entity.type
_entity.pdbx_description
1 polymer ?
#
loop_
_entity_poly.entity_id
_entity_poly.type
_entity_poly.pdbx_seq_one_letter_code
_entity_poly.pdbx_strand_id
1 'polypeptide(L)'
;MPNYQPTLFESGNPDLNSVSLHDSEITGPDVLNRWERLEVLQHGPGFFPTTTDELDEAMSTWSFQGTPGKTATHLNEILRHQQKANTDKPQQAVRSVVSEYDSYARRSQTDQTQLLVLKEDIKEFVNPKVSLGEELGERFNGGVRQFVRYVDLHQYFESRGEVQPGFDILKKADRARQKDSRIIIDQYSASELTLLMKKHMTEVLQSTSVKDSRQLIESAIEDQKNRFSFWADRLRESRAHSLAKPIAERALWHLGVEES
;
A
#
# COMPACT_ATOMS: atom_id res chain seq x y z
N MET A 1 -2.29 -57.95 44.86
CA MET A 1 -3.76 -57.89 44.91
C MET A 1 -4.23 -56.93 43.83
N PRO A 2 -4.89 -57.43 42.77
CA PRO A 2 -5.51 -56.62 41.74
C PRO A 2 -7.00 -56.42 42.06
N ASN A 3 -7.48 -55.17 42.03
CA ASN A 3 -8.91 -54.88 42.07
C ASN A 3 -9.39 -54.47 40.67
N TYR A 4 -10.35 -55.24 40.19
CA TYR A 4 -11.17 -55.07 39.00
C TYR A 4 -12.58 -54.78 39.53
N GLN A 5 -13.33 -53.77 39.08
CA GLN A 5 -14.44 -53.81 38.10
C GLN A 5 -15.54 -52.78 38.53
N PRO A 6 -16.62 -52.46 37.76
CA PRO A 6 -16.67 -51.85 36.42
C PRO A 6 -17.88 -50.87 36.18
N THR A 7 -17.88 -50.19 35.01
CA THR A 7 -19.01 -49.79 34.11
C THR A 7 -20.30 -49.08 34.57
N LEU A 8 -20.72 -48.07 33.77
CA LEU A 8 -22.05 -47.89 33.12
C LEU A 8 -21.93 -46.74 32.07
N PHE A 9 -21.87 -47.02 30.76
CA PHE A 9 -22.96 -46.92 29.73
C PHE A 9 -23.74 -45.58 29.77
N GLU A 10 -23.43 -44.64 28.87
CA GLU A 10 -24.05 -44.38 27.54
C GLU A 10 -25.30 -43.48 27.60
N SER A 11 -25.22 -42.28 26.99
CA SER A 11 -26.22 -41.81 26.00
C SER A 11 -25.80 -40.47 25.35
N GLY A 12 -25.54 -40.54 24.03
CA GLY A 12 -25.71 -39.54 22.97
C GLY A 12 -25.66 -38.03 23.24
N ASN A 13 -24.81 -37.32 22.49
CA ASN A 13 -25.21 -36.74 21.21
C ASN A 13 -23.97 -36.31 20.39
N PRO A 14 -23.94 -36.53 19.05
CA PRO A 14 -22.87 -36.08 18.17
C PRO A 14 -23.10 -34.64 17.70
N ASP A 15 -22.03 -34.01 17.25
CA ASP A 15 -21.96 -32.77 16.47
C ASP A 15 -22.36 -31.46 17.16
N LEU A 16 -21.36 -30.58 17.35
CA LEU A 16 -21.25 -29.32 16.61
C LEU A 16 -20.02 -28.52 17.08
N ASN A 17 -19.12 -28.28 16.13
CA ASN A 17 -18.12 -27.20 16.13
C ASN A 17 -16.99 -27.25 17.18
N SER A 18 -16.16 -28.28 17.12
CA SER A 18 -14.72 -28.08 17.33
C SER A 18 -14.08 -27.73 15.97
N VAL A 19 -14.29 -26.49 15.51
CA VAL A 19 -13.35 -25.92 14.54
C VAL A 19 -12.05 -25.76 15.32
N SER A 20 -11.21 -26.79 15.22
CA SER A 20 -9.78 -26.68 15.45
C SER A 20 -9.34 -25.46 14.67
N LEU A 21 -9.05 -24.38 15.38
CA LEU A 21 -8.23 -23.29 14.88
C LEU A 21 -6.92 -23.96 14.47
N HIS A 22 -6.86 -24.37 13.21
CA HIS A 22 -5.61 -24.73 12.59
C HIS A 22 -4.66 -23.58 12.88
N ASP A 23 -3.53 -23.93 13.48
CA ASP A 23 -2.32 -23.14 13.50
C ASP A 23 -2.16 -22.51 12.12
N SER A 24 -2.57 -21.24 11.99
CA SER A 24 -2.13 -20.38 10.92
C SER A 24 -0.67 -20.14 11.24
N GLU A 25 0.19 -21.03 10.74
CA GLU A 25 1.57 -20.67 10.44
C GLU A 25 1.50 -19.29 9.78
N ILE A 26 2.01 -18.29 10.50
CA ILE A 26 2.24 -16.96 9.95
C ILE A 26 3.27 -17.19 8.84
N THR A 27 2.79 -17.48 7.63
CA THR A 27 3.60 -17.55 6.43
C THR A 27 4.24 -16.18 6.32
N GLY A 28 5.55 -16.11 6.58
CA GLY A 28 6.30 -14.88 6.45
C GLY A 28 6.11 -14.25 5.07
N PRO A 29 6.36 -12.94 4.93
CA PRO A 29 6.14 -12.21 3.67
C PRO A 29 6.83 -12.85 2.45
N ASP A 30 7.90 -13.63 2.64
CA ASP A 30 8.69 -14.27 1.58
C ASP A 30 7.98 -15.40 0.81
N VAL A 31 6.81 -15.88 1.24
CA VAL A 31 6.08 -16.96 0.54
C VAL A 31 5.05 -16.42 -0.46
N LEU A 32 4.52 -15.22 -0.21
CA LEU A 32 3.44 -14.65 -1.01
C LEU A 32 3.96 -14.01 -2.29
N ASN A 33 3.33 -14.33 -3.42
CA ASN A 33 3.53 -13.64 -4.68
C ASN A 33 2.95 -12.22 -4.63
N ARG A 34 3.29 -11.40 -5.64
CA ARG A 34 2.88 -9.98 -5.68
C ARG A 34 1.37 -9.79 -5.58
N TRP A 35 0.58 -10.59 -6.30
CA TRP A 35 -0.88 -10.48 -6.27
C TRP A 35 -1.44 -10.85 -4.89
N GLU A 36 -0.95 -11.94 -4.29
CA GLU A 36 -1.36 -12.35 -2.93
C GLU A 36 -1.02 -11.27 -1.88
N ARG A 37 0.13 -10.61 -2.01
CA ARG A 37 0.48 -9.48 -1.15
C ARG A 37 -0.47 -8.30 -1.33
N LEU A 38 -0.86 -7.97 -2.57
CA LEU A 38 -1.87 -6.94 -2.83
C LEU A 38 -3.24 -7.31 -2.26
N GLU A 39 -3.63 -8.58 -2.35
CA GLU A 39 -4.89 -9.08 -1.78
C GLU A 39 -4.93 -8.90 -0.26
N VAL A 40 -3.82 -9.22 0.43
CA VAL A 40 -3.71 -8.96 1.88
C VAL A 40 -3.84 -7.46 2.19
N LEU A 41 -3.15 -6.59 1.44
CA LEU A 41 -3.25 -5.14 1.67
C LEU A 41 -4.64 -4.57 1.38
N GLN A 42 -5.28 -5.05 0.32
CA GLN A 42 -6.59 -4.54 -0.10
C GLN A 42 -7.73 -5.02 0.82
N HIS A 43 -7.64 -6.23 1.38
CA HIS A 43 -8.65 -6.72 2.33
C HIS A 43 -8.36 -6.35 3.79
N GLY A 44 -7.12 -6.06 4.14
CA GLY A 44 -6.75 -5.59 5.48
C GLY A 44 -6.78 -4.05 5.56
N PRO A 45 -5.65 -3.36 5.32
CA PRO A 45 -5.57 -1.89 5.30
C PRO A 45 -6.48 -1.17 4.29
N GLY A 46 -6.92 -1.82 3.20
CA GLY A 46 -7.85 -1.23 2.23
C GLY A 46 -7.20 -0.27 1.23
N PHE A 47 -5.95 -0.50 0.83
CA PHE A 47 -5.28 0.32 -0.19
C PHE A 47 -4.32 -0.45 -1.10
N PHE A 48 -4.04 0.12 -2.27
CA PHE A 48 -3.01 -0.31 -3.19
C PHE A 48 -1.71 0.51 -3.03
N PRO A 49 -0.53 -0.15 -2.97
CA PRO A 49 0.76 0.51 -2.92
C PRO A 49 1.13 1.10 -4.28
N THR A 50 2.12 2.00 -4.27
CA THR A 50 2.55 2.72 -5.47
C THR A 50 3.84 2.17 -6.08
N THR A 51 4.59 1.38 -5.30
CA THR A 51 5.84 0.74 -5.74
C THR A 51 6.02 -0.61 -5.07
N THR A 52 6.89 -1.46 -5.62
CA THR A 52 7.24 -2.75 -5.00
C THR A 52 7.81 -2.58 -3.60
N ASP A 53 8.70 -1.61 -3.38
CA ASP A 53 9.27 -1.35 -2.04
C ASP A 53 8.19 -0.96 -1.03
N GLU A 54 7.16 -0.22 -1.47
CA GLU A 54 6.03 0.12 -0.61
C GLU A 54 5.18 -1.09 -0.27
N LEU A 55 4.93 -1.97 -1.26
CA LEU A 55 4.23 -3.23 -1.05
C LEU A 55 4.97 -4.09 -0.01
N ASP A 56 6.28 -4.25 -0.18
CA ASP A 56 7.10 -5.09 0.68
C ASP A 56 7.17 -4.53 2.10
N GLU A 57 7.32 -3.22 2.24
CA GLU A 57 7.38 -2.56 3.54
C GLU A 57 6.01 -2.53 4.24
N ALA A 58 4.92 -2.32 3.49
CA ALA A 58 3.56 -2.41 4.04
C ALA A 58 3.28 -3.83 4.54
N MET A 59 3.64 -4.86 3.78
CA MET A 59 3.51 -6.25 4.20
C MET A 59 4.37 -6.58 5.42
N SER A 60 5.62 -6.10 5.44
CA SER A 60 6.52 -6.29 6.58
C SER A 60 5.91 -5.68 7.84
N THR A 61 5.55 -4.40 7.82
CA THR A 61 4.96 -3.72 8.99
C THR A 61 3.60 -4.28 9.41
N TRP A 62 2.78 -4.73 8.44
CA TRP A 62 1.48 -5.36 8.70
C TRP A 62 1.62 -6.66 9.49
N SER A 63 2.66 -7.46 9.21
CA SER A 63 2.92 -8.71 9.94
C SER A 63 3.17 -8.51 11.45
N PHE A 64 3.55 -7.30 11.87
CA PHE A 64 3.78 -6.95 13.29
C PHE A 64 2.55 -6.33 13.97
N GLN A 65 1.39 -6.20 13.31
CA GLN A 65 0.24 -5.52 13.91
C GLN A 65 -0.25 -6.16 15.23
N GLY A 66 -0.10 -7.47 15.37
CA GLY A 66 -0.48 -8.25 16.56
C GLY A 66 0.60 -8.30 17.64
N THR A 67 1.79 -7.77 17.37
CA THR A 67 2.94 -7.84 18.29
C THR A 67 2.96 -6.62 19.22
N PRO A 68 3.22 -6.78 20.53
CA PRO A 68 3.46 -5.64 21.41
C PRO A 68 4.54 -4.71 20.85
N GLY A 69 4.27 -3.41 20.80
CA GLY A 69 5.17 -2.42 20.19
C GLY A 69 5.07 -2.30 18.65
N LYS A 70 4.38 -3.22 17.97
CA LYS A 70 4.02 -3.16 16.55
C LYS A 70 5.17 -2.72 15.64
N THR A 71 5.03 -1.58 14.96
CA THR A 71 6.07 -1.02 14.08
C THR A 71 7.40 -0.76 14.80
N ALA A 72 7.41 -0.37 16.07
CA ALA A 72 8.66 -0.20 16.81
C ALA A 72 9.42 -1.53 16.98
N THR A 73 8.68 -2.64 17.11
CA THR A 73 9.27 -3.99 17.15
C THR A 73 9.81 -4.40 15.78
N HIS A 74 9.11 -4.08 14.69
CA HIS A 74 9.63 -4.23 13.33
C HIS A 74 10.96 -3.49 13.13
N LEU A 75 11.05 -2.23 13.58
CA LEU A 75 12.29 -1.44 13.49
C LEU A 75 13.44 -2.02 14.33
N ASN A 76 13.14 -2.61 15.50
CA ASN A 76 14.13 -3.33 16.29
C ASN A 76 14.67 -4.56 15.55
N GLU A 77 13.82 -5.31 14.86
CA GLU A 77 14.25 -6.45 14.05
C GLU A 77 15.13 -6.00 12.87
N ILE A 78 14.75 -4.93 12.16
CA ILE A 78 15.63 -4.33 11.14
C ILE A 78 17.01 -4.00 11.73
N LEU A 79 17.04 -3.31 12.87
CA LEU A 79 18.29 -2.95 13.53
C LEU A 79 19.14 -4.18 13.85
N ARG A 80 18.52 -5.21 14.43
CA ARG A 80 19.15 -6.47 14.81
C ARG A 80 19.71 -7.21 13.60
N HIS A 81 18.96 -7.30 12.50
CA HIS A 81 19.39 -7.92 11.26
C HIS A 81 20.59 -7.18 10.65
N GLN A 82 20.57 -5.85 10.64
CA GLN A 82 21.68 -5.03 10.11
C GLN A 82 22.95 -5.11 10.97
N GLN A 83 22.79 -5.25 12.29
CA GLN A 83 23.90 -5.53 13.21
C GLN A 83 24.50 -6.92 12.96
N LYS A 84 23.65 -7.95 12.80
CA LYS A 84 24.08 -9.32 12.49
C LYS A 84 24.79 -9.43 11.14
N ALA A 85 24.37 -8.64 10.16
CA ALA A 85 24.99 -8.55 8.85
C ALA A 85 26.31 -7.76 8.82
N ASN A 86 26.81 -7.28 9.99
CA ASN A 86 28.04 -6.48 10.11
C ASN A 86 28.07 -5.24 9.18
N THR A 87 26.94 -4.58 9.00
CA THR A 87 26.91 -3.32 8.24
C THR A 87 27.54 -2.19 9.05
N ASP A 88 28.22 -1.24 8.37
CA ASP A 88 28.93 -0.15 9.04
C ASP A 88 28.01 0.82 9.80
N LYS A 89 26.71 0.88 9.44
CA LYS A 89 25.74 1.86 9.96
C LYS A 89 24.32 1.27 10.13
N PRO A 90 24.12 0.31 11.05
CA PRO A 90 22.82 -0.36 11.22
C PRO A 90 21.71 0.61 11.67
N GLN A 91 22.06 1.66 12.41
CA GLN A 91 21.13 2.71 12.82
C GLN A 91 20.59 3.54 11.63
N GLN A 92 21.39 3.67 10.57
CA GLN A 92 20.99 4.42 9.38
C GLN A 92 19.87 3.71 8.62
N ALA A 93 19.82 2.37 8.66
CA ALA A 93 18.75 1.60 8.06
C ALA A 93 17.39 1.92 8.70
N VAL A 94 17.31 1.90 10.03
CA VAL A 94 16.08 2.29 10.77
C VAL A 94 15.64 3.71 10.40
N ARG A 95 16.58 4.65 10.37
CA ARG A 95 16.29 6.05 10.00
C ARG A 95 15.81 6.18 8.55
N SER A 96 16.37 5.39 7.64
CA SER A 96 15.96 5.35 6.24
C SER A 96 14.53 4.85 6.12
N VAL A 97 14.21 3.69 6.70
CA VAL A 97 12.87 3.09 6.65
C VAL A 97 11.80 4.04 7.21
N VAL A 98 12.05 4.67 8.35
CA VAL A 98 11.11 5.63 8.94
C VAL A 98 10.95 6.90 8.08
N SER A 99 12.00 7.30 7.35
CA SER A 99 11.91 8.41 6.39
C SER A 99 11.12 8.03 5.13
N GLU A 100 11.09 6.74 4.78
CA GLU A 100 10.23 6.22 3.71
C GLU A 100 8.76 6.23 4.14
N TYR A 101 8.44 5.93 5.41
CA TYR A 101 7.06 6.08 5.92
C TYR A 101 6.54 7.52 5.76
N ASP A 102 7.36 8.53 6.09
CA ASP A 102 7.04 9.95 5.83
C ASP A 102 6.81 10.19 4.34
N SER A 103 7.68 9.64 3.49
CA SER A 103 7.57 9.81 2.04
C SER A 103 6.30 9.18 1.48
N TYR A 104 5.91 7.98 1.93
CA TYR A 104 4.67 7.33 1.52
C TYR A 104 3.45 8.13 1.97
N ALA A 105 3.41 8.59 3.23
CA ALA A 105 2.30 9.38 3.77
C ALA A 105 2.12 10.74 3.05
N ARG A 106 3.21 11.50 2.83
CA ARG A 106 3.15 12.76 2.08
C ARG A 106 2.66 12.56 0.65
N ARG A 107 3.12 11.46 0.05
CA ARG A 107 2.76 11.13 -1.31
C ARG A 107 1.28 10.79 -1.42
N SER A 108 0.74 9.96 -0.53
CA SER A 108 -0.70 9.67 -0.51
C SER A 108 -1.54 10.93 -0.28
N GLN A 109 -1.08 11.86 0.56
CA GLN A 109 -1.77 13.15 0.77
C GLN A 109 -1.75 14.04 -0.50
N THR A 110 -0.60 14.09 -1.18
CA THR A 110 -0.46 14.83 -2.45
C THR A 110 -1.32 14.21 -3.54
N ASP A 111 -1.26 12.88 -3.70
CA ASP A 111 -2.02 12.11 -4.68
C ASP A 111 -3.54 12.28 -4.45
N GLN A 112 -3.98 12.20 -3.19
CA GLN A 112 -5.38 12.45 -2.82
C GLN A 112 -5.83 13.88 -3.21
N THR A 113 -5.02 14.88 -2.93
CA THR A 113 -5.32 16.29 -3.28
C THR A 113 -5.48 16.44 -4.80
N GLN A 114 -4.59 15.81 -5.57
CA GLN A 114 -4.64 15.84 -7.03
C GLN A 114 -5.88 15.12 -7.59
N LEU A 115 -6.28 14.00 -6.98
CA LEU A 115 -7.52 13.29 -7.32
C LEU A 115 -8.78 14.10 -6.96
N LEU A 116 -8.76 14.89 -5.88
CA LEU A 116 -9.87 15.79 -5.53
C LEU A 116 -10.04 16.90 -6.57
N VAL A 117 -8.94 17.49 -7.06
CA VAL A 117 -9.01 18.43 -8.20
C VAL A 117 -9.54 17.71 -9.44
N LEU A 118 -9.01 16.52 -9.73
CA LEU A 118 -9.56 15.46 -10.57
C LEU A 118 -11.10 15.44 -10.64
N LYS A 119 -11.65 15.13 -9.47
CA LYS A 119 -13.06 14.92 -9.23
C LYS A 119 -13.88 16.16 -9.54
N GLU A 120 -13.41 17.35 -9.15
CA GLU A 120 -14.12 18.60 -9.45
C GLU A 120 -14.11 18.90 -10.96
N ASP A 121 -12.99 18.73 -11.64
CA ASP A 121 -12.88 18.96 -13.09
C ASP A 121 -13.89 18.07 -13.87
N ILE A 122 -14.03 16.79 -13.49
CA ILE A 122 -14.91 15.84 -14.19
C ILE A 122 -16.40 16.05 -13.91
N LYS A 123 -16.77 16.77 -12.84
CA LYS A 123 -18.19 17.09 -12.59
C LYS A 123 -18.77 17.95 -13.70
N GLU A 124 -17.95 18.75 -14.37
CA GLU A 124 -18.38 19.65 -15.44
C GLU A 124 -18.71 18.91 -16.75
N PHE A 125 -18.26 17.66 -16.90
CA PHE A 125 -18.50 16.86 -18.11
C PHE A 125 -19.95 16.36 -18.17
N VAL A 126 -20.71 16.89 -19.12
CA VAL A 126 -22.17 16.65 -19.20
C VAL A 126 -22.49 15.27 -19.78
N ASN A 127 -21.70 14.79 -20.75
CA ASN A 127 -21.98 13.52 -21.41
C ASN A 127 -21.36 12.34 -20.62
N PRO A 128 -22.15 11.46 -19.98
CA PRO A 128 -21.61 10.36 -19.19
C PRO A 128 -21.00 9.23 -20.04
N LYS A 129 -21.33 9.16 -21.34
CA LYS A 129 -20.92 8.06 -22.24
C LYS A 129 -19.65 8.36 -23.03
N VAL A 130 -19.22 9.62 -23.06
CA VAL A 130 -17.99 10.01 -23.73
C VAL A 130 -16.81 9.43 -22.98
N SER A 131 -15.72 9.14 -23.69
CA SER A 131 -14.48 8.74 -23.04
C SER A 131 -13.88 9.91 -22.26
N LEU A 132 -13.20 9.62 -21.16
CA LEU A 132 -12.52 10.66 -20.38
C LEU A 132 -11.40 11.33 -21.21
N GLY A 133 -10.76 10.57 -22.10
CA GLY A 133 -9.73 11.08 -23.01
C GLY A 133 -10.24 12.11 -24.02
N GLU A 134 -11.49 12.01 -24.48
CA GLU A 134 -12.10 13.01 -25.37
C GLU A 134 -12.33 14.35 -24.68
N GLU A 135 -12.75 14.35 -23.42
CA GLU A 135 -13.02 15.58 -22.65
C GLU A 135 -11.72 16.23 -22.14
N LEU A 136 -10.74 15.43 -21.69
CA LEU A 136 -9.48 15.94 -21.15
C LEU A 136 -8.41 16.23 -22.20
N GLY A 137 -8.47 15.54 -23.35
CA GLY A 137 -7.37 15.49 -24.32
C GLY A 137 -6.08 14.90 -23.74
N GLU A 138 -4.92 15.33 -24.25
CA GLU A 138 -3.59 14.84 -23.83
C GLU A 138 -3.06 15.52 -22.54
N ARG A 139 -3.94 15.83 -21.59
CA ARG A 139 -3.59 16.51 -20.34
C ARG A 139 -3.27 15.51 -19.23
N PHE A 140 -2.02 15.05 -19.17
CA PHE A 140 -1.54 14.18 -18.09
C PHE A 140 -1.11 14.98 -16.86
N ASN A 141 -2.05 15.68 -16.21
CA ASN A 141 -1.80 16.35 -14.94
C ASN A 141 -1.64 15.33 -13.79
N GLY A 142 -1.30 15.81 -12.59
CA GLY A 142 -1.10 14.96 -11.42
C GLY A 142 -2.31 14.05 -11.13
N GLY A 143 -3.53 14.61 -11.13
CA GLY A 143 -4.75 13.85 -10.85
C GLY A 143 -4.99 12.72 -11.85
N VAL A 144 -4.82 13.01 -13.15
CA VAL A 144 -4.98 12.02 -14.23
C VAL A 144 -3.97 10.89 -14.08
N ARG A 145 -2.72 11.20 -13.72
CA ARG A 145 -1.69 10.18 -13.49
C ARG A 145 -2.04 9.24 -12.33
N GLN A 146 -2.51 9.79 -11.21
CA GLN A 146 -2.91 8.97 -10.06
C GLN A 146 -4.17 8.15 -10.34
N PHE A 147 -5.10 8.72 -11.11
CA PHE A 147 -6.29 8.01 -11.56
C PHE A 147 -5.92 6.79 -12.41
N VAL A 148 -5.09 6.97 -13.45
CA VAL A 148 -4.66 5.85 -14.31
C VAL A 148 -3.91 4.79 -13.50
N ARG A 149 -3.02 5.19 -12.58
CA ARG A 149 -2.34 4.24 -11.67
C ARG A 149 -3.35 3.39 -10.89
N TYR A 150 -4.37 4.01 -10.32
CA TYR A 150 -5.42 3.29 -9.59
C TYR A 150 -6.17 2.31 -10.50
N VAL A 151 -6.55 2.74 -11.70
CA VAL A 151 -7.22 1.86 -12.68
C VAL A 151 -6.36 0.66 -13.04
N ASP A 152 -5.08 0.86 -13.32
CA ASP A 152 -4.15 -0.23 -13.63
C ASP A 152 -4.01 -1.22 -12.47
N LEU A 153 -3.86 -0.72 -11.23
CA LEU A 153 -3.76 -1.57 -10.04
C LEU A 153 -5.06 -2.32 -9.76
N HIS A 154 -6.19 -1.66 -9.95
CA HIS A 154 -7.51 -2.26 -9.78
C HIS A 154 -7.74 -3.38 -10.80
N GLN A 155 -7.42 -3.15 -12.07
CA GLN A 155 -7.49 -4.17 -13.11
C GLN A 155 -6.53 -5.34 -12.85
N TYR A 156 -5.30 -5.06 -12.42
CA TYR A 156 -4.35 -6.09 -12.01
C TYR A 156 -4.87 -6.95 -10.86
N PHE A 157 -5.55 -6.32 -9.91
CA PHE A 157 -6.16 -7.01 -8.79
C PHE A 157 -7.33 -7.92 -9.25
N GLU A 158 -8.24 -7.38 -10.06
CA GLU A 158 -9.39 -8.13 -10.61
C GLU A 158 -8.97 -9.28 -11.53
N SER A 159 -7.91 -9.08 -12.32
CA SER A 159 -7.34 -10.08 -13.23
C SER A 159 -6.48 -11.14 -12.53
N ARG A 160 -6.39 -11.10 -11.19
CA ARG A 160 -5.57 -12.01 -10.38
C ARG A 160 -4.09 -12.02 -10.76
N GLY A 161 -3.59 -10.84 -11.10
CA GLY A 161 -2.18 -10.62 -11.40
C GLY A 161 -1.80 -10.83 -12.85
N GLU A 162 -2.77 -10.98 -13.76
CA GLU A 162 -2.50 -10.94 -15.20
C GLU A 162 -2.09 -9.51 -15.61
N VAL A 163 -0.83 -9.37 -16.01
CA VAL A 163 -0.25 -8.13 -16.52
C VAL A 163 -0.14 -8.17 -18.03
N GLN A 164 -0.27 -7.01 -18.67
CA GLN A 164 0.21 -6.85 -20.04
C GLN A 164 1.71 -7.18 -20.09
N PRO A 165 2.16 -8.06 -21.00
CA PRO A 165 3.57 -8.45 -21.07
C PRO A 165 4.50 -7.22 -21.18
N GLY A 166 5.44 -7.10 -20.24
CA GLY A 166 6.44 -6.03 -20.22
C GLY A 166 6.01 -4.73 -19.53
N PHE A 167 4.80 -4.66 -18.97
CA PHE A 167 4.34 -3.52 -18.17
C PHE A 167 4.28 -3.88 -16.69
N ASP A 168 5.14 -3.26 -15.86
CA ASP A 168 5.12 -3.42 -14.41
C ASP A 168 4.55 -2.17 -13.76
N ILE A 169 3.32 -2.27 -13.23
CA ILE A 169 2.54 -1.16 -12.65
C ILE A 169 3.23 -0.59 -11.40
N LEU A 170 3.95 -1.42 -10.63
CA LEU A 170 4.63 -1.04 -9.39
C LEU A 170 6.09 -0.62 -9.61
N LYS A 171 6.50 -0.44 -10.88
CA LYS A 171 7.87 -0.06 -11.22
C LYS A 171 8.16 1.38 -10.76
N LYS A 172 9.32 1.54 -10.10
CA LYS A 172 9.88 2.86 -9.80
C LYS A 172 10.29 3.59 -11.07
N ALA A 173 10.11 4.91 -11.09
CA ALA A 173 10.69 5.73 -12.14
C ALA A 173 12.23 5.66 -12.09
N ASP A 174 12.87 5.70 -13.26
CA ASP A 174 14.31 5.87 -13.31
C ASP A 174 14.67 7.21 -12.66
N ARG A 175 15.57 7.17 -11.67
CA ARG A 175 16.04 8.40 -11.03
C ARG A 175 16.82 9.21 -12.07
N ALA A 176 16.25 10.31 -12.55
CA ALA A 176 17.08 11.39 -13.07
C ALA A 176 18.12 11.72 -11.98
N ARG A 177 19.37 11.99 -12.34
CA ARG A 177 20.50 12.28 -11.43
C ARG A 177 20.30 13.58 -10.63
N GLN A 178 19.17 13.75 -9.96
CA GLN A 178 18.91 14.85 -9.05
C GLN A 178 19.46 14.49 -7.68
N LYS A 179 20.27 15.40 -7.14
CA LYS A 179 21.00 15.27 -5.88
C LYS A 179 20.10 15.19 -4.64
N ASP A 180 18.79 15.42 -4.74
CA ASP A 180 17.97 15.78 -3.58
C ASP A 180 16.60 15.11 -3.39
N SER A 181 16.12 14.21 -4.25
CA SER A 181 14.81 13.58 -3.97
C SER A 181 14.96 12.31 -3.13
N ARG A 182 14.87 12.46 -1.80
CA ARG A 182 14.53 11.35 -0.87
C ARG A 182 13.11 10.81 -1.07
N ILE A 183 12.33 11.43 -1.95
CA ILE A 183 10.95 11.09 -2.25
C ILE A 183 10.94 9.89 -3.21
N ILE A 184 10.13 8.89 -2.89
CA ILE A 184 9.91 7.71 -3.74
C ILE A 184 9.03 8.12 -4.93
N ILE A 185 9.52 7.86 -6.15
CA ILE A 185 8.85 8.23 -7.40
C ILE A 185 8.52 6.95 -8.17
N ASP A 186 7.22 6.71 -8.42
CA ASP A 186 6.77 5.71 -9.39
C ASP A 186 6.72 6.29 -10.81
N GLN A 187 6.57 5.41 -11.79
CA GLN A 187 6.52 5.79 -13.20
C GLN A 187 5.39 6.77 -13.59
N TYR A 188 4.27 6.80 -12.85
CA TYR A 188 3.16 7.73 -13.10
C TYR A 188 3.47 9.13 -12.56
N SER A 189 4.22 9.22 -11.47
CA SER A 189 4.63 10.49 -10.86
C SER A 189 6.01 10.97 -11.31
N ALA A 190 6.61 10.32 -12.30
CA ALA A 190 7.86 10.77 -12.91
C ALA A 190 7.71 12.21 -13.46
N SER A 191 8.76 13.02 -13.34
CA SER A 191 8.74 14.40 -13.86
C SER A 191 8.46 14.43 -15.37
N GLU A 192 8.97 13.44 -16.09
CA GLU A 192 8.71 13.23 -17.51
C GLU A 192 8.15 11.83 -17.74
N LEU A 193 7.04 11.75 -18.50
CA LEU A 193 6.44 10.49 -18.91
C LEU A 193 7.10 10.00 -20.20
N THR A 194 7.47 8.72 -20.23
CA THR A 194 7.97 8.06 -21.44
C THR A 194 6.88 8.01 -22.51
N LEU A 195 7.26 7.86 -23.79
CA LEU A 195 6.28 7.73 -24.88
C LEU A 195 5.35 6.52 -24.67
N LEU A 196 5.90 5.41 -24.17
CA LEU A 196 5.12 4.22 -23.82
C LEU A 196 4.05 4.54 -22.77
N MET A 197 4.44 5.25 -21.70
CA MET A 197 3.51 5.61 -20.63
C MET A 197 2.42 6.56 -21.12
N LYS A 198 2.77 7.57 -21.93
CA LYS A 198 1.77 8.47 -22.52
C LYS A 198 0.77 7.71 -23.39
N LYS A 199 1.24 6.79 -24.23
CA LYS A 199 0.38 5.95 -25.07
C LYS A 199 -0.57 5.09 -24.23
N HIS A 200 -0.02 4.39 -23.23
CA HIS A 200 -0.81 3.58 -22.29
C HIS A 200 -1.88 4.43 -21.57
N MET A 201 -1.49 5.58 -21.03
CA MET A 201 -2.44 6.47 -20.35
C MET A 201 -3.53 6.96 -21.31
N THR A 202 -3.21 7.30 -22.55
CA THR A 202 -4.23 7.63 -23.57
C THR A 202 -5.19 6.46 -23.79
N GLU A 203 -4.69 5.22 -23.92
CA GLU A 203 -5.53 4.03 -24.11
C GLU A 203 -6.46 3.78 -22.92
N VAL A 204 -5.98 3.94 -21.68
CA VAL A 204 -6.81 3.83 -20.46
C VAL A 204 -7.88 4.92 -20.43
N LEU A 205 -7.53 6.17 -20.75
CA LEU A 205 -8.49 7.29 -20.75
C LEU A 205 -9.53 7.18 -21.88
N GLN A 206 -9.15 6.63 -23.04
CA GLN A 206 -10.07 6.39 -24.16
C GLN A 206 -11.02 5.21 -23.89
N SER A 207 -10.59 4.22 -23.12
CA SER A 207 -11.40 3.06 -22.76
C SER A 207 -12.30 3.29 -21.53
N THR A 208 -12.05 4.35 -20.76
CA THR A 208 -12.84 4.67 -19.57
C THR A 208 -13.86 5.77 -19.86
N SER A 209 -15.14 5.50 -19.65
CA SER A 209 -16.20 6.51 -19.79
C SER A 209 -16.15 7.55 -18.66
N VAL A 210 -16.70 8.75 -18.89
CA VAL A 210 -16.87 9.77 -17.83
C VAL A 210 -17.68 9.23 -16.65
N LYS A 211 -18.71 8.42 -16.91
CA LYS A 211 -19.52 7.79 -15.86
C LYS A 211 -18.67 6.88 -14.96
N ASP A 212 -17.90 5.99 -15.56
CA ASP A 212 -17.10 5.01 -14.81
C ASP A 212 -15.94 5.71 -14.08
N SER A 213 -15.35 6.72 -14.73
CA SER A 213 -14.29 7.55 -14.15
C SER A 213 -14.73 8.21 -12.85
N ARG A 214 -15.96 8.71 -12.76
CA ARG A 214 -16.48 9.31 -11.51
C ARG A 214 -16.48 8.32 -10.35
N GLN A 215 -16.89 7.09 -10.58
CA GLN A 215 -16.91 6.05 -9.55
C GLN A 215 -15.48 5.63 -9.17
N LEU A 216 -14.64 5.39 -10.17
CA LEU A 216 -13.26 4.99 -9.98
C LEU A 216 -12.42 6.05 -9.26
N ILE A 217 -12.67 7.35 -9.51
CA ILE A 217 -11.99 8.45 -8.81
C ILE A 217 -12.39 8.49 -7.33
N GLU A 218 -13.66 8.27 -6.99
CA GLU A 218 -14.07 8.19 -5.58
C GLU A 218 -13.36 7.04 -4.86
N SER A 219 -13.28 5.87 -5.51
CA SER A 219 -12.54 4.73 -4.97
C SER A 219 -11.04 5.02 -4.85
N ALA A 220 -10.45 5.71 -5.83
CA ALA A 220 -9.05 6.13 -5.78
C ALA A 220 -8.78 7.14 -4.65
N ILE A 221 -9.72 8.04 -4.36
CA ILE A 221 -9.60 8.99 -3.25
C ILE A 221 -9.63 8.26 -1.90
N GLU A 222 -10.55 7.29 -1.74
CA GLU A 222 -10.61 6.50 -0.51
C GLU A 222 -9.38 5.59 -0.36
N ASP A 223 -8.89 5.00 -1.45
CA ASP A 223 -7.63 4.26 -1.49
C ASP A 223 -6.45 5.10 -0.98
N GLN A 224 -6.28 6.34 -1.48
CA GLN A 224 -5.21 7.22 -1.01
C GLN A 224 -5.41 7.67 0.45
N LYS A 225 -6.66 7.80 0.92
CA LYS A 225 -6.96 8.09 2.32
C LYS A 225 -6.61 6.93 3.25
N ASN A 226 -6.91 5.70 2.85
CA ASN A 226 -6.55 4.49 3.59
C ASN A 226 -5.03 4.31 3.64
N ARG A 227 -4.36 4.49 2.50
CA ARG A 227 -2.90 4.51 2.39
C ARG A 227 -2.26 5.56 3.30
N PHE A 228 -2.78 6.79 3.30
CA PHE A 228 -2.31 7.85 4.19
C PHE A 228 -2.44 7.46 5.66
N SER A 229 -3.63 6.97 6.04
CA SER A 229 -3.93 6.57 7.42
C SER A 229 -3.01 5.46 7.89
N PHE A 230 -2.79 4.45 7.03
CA PHE A 230 -1.88 3.35 7.29
C PHE A 230 -0.46 3.85 7.62
N TRP A 231 0.14 4.67 6.76
CA TRP A 231 1.49 5.16 6.97
C TRP A 231 1.59 6.16 8.13
N ALA A 232 0.57 6.99 8.35
CA ALA A 232 0.49 7.86 9.51
C ALA A 232 0.47 7.05 10.82
N ASP A 233 -0.25 5.92 10.86
CA ASP A 233 -0.23 5.02 12.01
C ASP A 233 1.14 4.37 12.23
N ARG A 234 1.81 3.92 11.17
CA ARG A 234 3.18 3.37 11.29
C ARG A 234 4.14 4.43 11.84
N LEU A 235 4.00 5.69 11.44
CA LEU A 235 4.77 6.81 12.00
C LEU A 235 4.45 7.05 13.48
N ARG A 236 3.17 7.03 13.89
CA ARG A 236 2.77 7.15 15.30
C ARG A 236 3.39 6.06 16.15
N GLU A 237 3.34 4.82 15.68
CA GLU A 237 3.91 3.65 16.37
C GLU A 237 5.44 3.70 16.43
N SER A 238 6.09 4.23 15.39
CA SER A 238 7.54 4.41 15.33
C SER A 238 8.08 5.35 16.42
N ARG A 239 7.25 6.21 17.03
CA ARG A 239 7.64 7.06 18.17
C ARG A 239 8.13 6.26 19.39
N ALA A 240 7.71 5.00 19.53
CA ALA A 240 8.19 4.12 20.60
C ALA A 240 9.63 3.62 20.39
N HIS A 241 10.21 3.81 19.20
CA HIS A 241 11.59 3.44 18.89
C HIS A 241 12.53 4.66 18.95
N SER A 242 13.55 4.62 19.81
CA SER A 242 14.41 5.79 20.11
C SER A 242 15.09 6.42 18.89
N LEU A 243 15.58 5.62 17.94
CA LEU A 243 16.22 6.13 16.71
C LEU A 243 15.22 6.72 15.70
N ALA A 244 13.96 6.31 15.78
CA ALA A 244 12.91 6.66 14.83
C ALA A 244 12.12 7.88 15.29
N LYS A 245 11.96 8.03 16.61
CA LYS A 245 11.16 9.08 17.25
C LYS A 245 11.39 10.49 16.67
N PRO A 246 12.63 11.00 16.50
CA PRO A 246 12.83 12.36 15.98
C PRO A 246 12.38 12.55 14.53
N ILE A 247 12.40 11.48 13.72
CA ILE A 247 11.95 11.49 12.32
C ILE A 247 10.43 11.40 12.29
N ALA A 248 9.86 10.48 13.07
CA ALA A 248 8.42 10.27 13.16
C ALA A 248 7.69 11.52 13.68
N GLU A 249 8.17 12.16 14.74
CA GLU A 249 7.58 13.40 15.27
C GLU A 249 7.62 14.53 14.24
N ARG A 250 8.75 14.69 13.55
CA ARG A 250 8.90 15.68 12.48
C ARG A 250 7.96 15.39 11.31
N ALA A 251 7.82 14.12 10.92
CA ALA A 251 6.93 13.71 9.85
C ALA A 251 5.47 14.02 10.20
N LEU A 252 4.99 13.55 11.37
CA LEU A 252 3.62 13.78 11.85
C LEU A 252 3.28 15.27 11.96
N TRP A 253 4.22 16.09 12.45
CA TRP A 253 4.05 17.54 12.49
C TRP A 253 3.85 18.14 11.09
N HIS A 254 4.68 17.76 10.12
CA HIS A 254 4.53 18.24 8.74
C HIS A 254 3.26 17.75 8.05
N LEU A 255 2.77 16.56 8.41
CA LEU A 255 1.54 15.99 7.88
C LEU A 255 0.28 16.63 8.49
N GLY A 256 0.44 17.45 9.54
CA GLY A 256 -0.68 18.05 10.26
C GLY A 256 -1.49 17.02 11.06
N VAL A 257 -0.86 15.92 11.46
CA VAL A 257 -1.50 14.82 12.19
C VAL A 257 -1.19 15.00 13.67
N GLU A 258 -2.12 15.60 14.42
CA GLU A 258 -1.97 15.83 15.86
C GLU A 258 -1.97 14.52 16.67
N GLU A 259 -1.34 14.57 17.85
CA GLU A 259 -1.16 13.44 18.75
C GLU A 259 -2.51 12.99 19.33
N SER A 260 -3.00 11.84 18.87
CA SER A 260 -3.98 11.01 19.59
C SER A 260 -3.26 9.88 20.32
#